data_AF-A0A9Q3KGL1-F1
#
_entry.id   AF-A0A9Q3KGL1-F1
#
_cell.length_a   1.000
_cell.length_b   1.000
_cell.length_c   1.000
_cell.angle_alpha   90.00
_cell.angle_beta   90.00
_cell.angle_gamma   90.00
#
_symmetry.space_group_name_H-M   'P 1'
#
loop_
_entity.id
_entity.type
_entity.pdbx_description
1 polymer ?
#
loop_
_entity_poly.entity_id
_entity_poly.type
_entity_poly.pdbx_seq_one_letter_code
_entity_poly.pdbx_strand_id
1 'polypeptide(L)'
;MKMAFWTTETRISDSIEAMPGYEEGNWTQLKKDLITKWLRVEPERRYRKDSLIKLFNDTPEDGGIGSLSKNKKFMGEYETIVTYLLRYRYISQYNMFHESLFDCLSADIQGAISKKMIKDNVMVREEDGGYLIPPMKILKKYIEEELEARILVTKRFQSSRDKGRNVTENKKKVHFKEEAFPGMNEAINKMKEINESLKEKKWKLESRHKGKMKI
;
A
#
# COMPACT_ATOMS: atom_id res chain seq x y z
N MET A 1 -46.74 3.33 23.89
CA MET A 1 -45.38 3.72 24.31
C MET A 1 -45.14 3.15 25.69
N LYS A 2 -44.36 2.08 25.81
CA LYS A 2 -43.76 1.58 27.06
C LYS A 2 -42.44 0.92 26.66
N MET A 3 -41.37 1.67 26.88
CA MET A 3 -40.01 1.17 26.88
C MET A 3 -39.87 0.29 28.12
N ALA A 4 -39.60 -1.00 27.93
CA ALA A 4 -39.21 -1.91 29.00
C ALA A 4 -37.84 -2.46 28.62
N PHE A 5 -36.81 -1.68 28.97
CA PHE A 5 -35.54 -2.26 29.36
C PHE A 5 -35.82 -3.15 30.59
N TRP A 6 -35.04 -4.23 30.75
CA TRP A 6 -35.09 -5.22 31.84
C TRP A 6 -36.12 -6.37 31.69
N THR A 7 -35.74 -7.43 30.98
CA THR A 7 -36.28 -8.78 31.24
C THR A 7 -35.14 -9.71 31.69
N THR A 8 -35.16 -9.97 33.00
CA THR A 8 -34.78 -11.20 33.70
C THR A 8 -33.38 -11.76 33.43
N GLU A 9 -32.48 -11.58 34.39
CA GLU A 9 -31.45 -12.58 34.67
C GLU A 9 -32.12 -13.94 34.84
N THR A 10 -32.15 -14.76 33.79
CA THR A 10 -32.36 -16.20 33.98
C THR A 10 -31.28 -16.68 34.93
N ARG A 11 -31.64 -17.46 35.95
CA ARG A 11 -30.63 -17.99 36.86
C ARG A 11 -29.65 -18.80 36.03
N ILE A 12 -28.38 -18.76 36.42
CA ILE A 12 -27.33 -19.53 35.74
C ILE A 12 -27.74 -21.02 35.68
N SER A 13 -28.43 -21.52 36.72
CA SER A 13 -29.03 -22.87 36.75
C SER A 13 -29.94 -23.14 35.55
N ASP A 14 -30.97 -22.32 35.34
CA ASP A 14 -31.94 -22.49 34.25
C ASP A 14 -31.24 -22.47 32.88
N SER A 15 -30.19 -21.67 32.76
CA SER A 15 -29.39 -21.60 31.54
C SER A 15 -28.46 -22.79 31.33
N ILE A 16 -28.02 -23.48 32.40
CA ILE A 16 -27.24 -24.72 32.38
C ILE A 16 -28.16 -25.90 32.07
N GLU A 17 -29.35 -25.93 32.69
CA GLU A 17 -30.36 -26.96 32.47
C GLU A 17 -30.85 -27.00 31.02
N ALA A 18 -30.93 -25.83 30.37
CA ALA A 18 -31.26 -25.69 28.96
C ALA A 18 -30.08 -26.01 28.00
N MET A 19 -28.90 -26.41 28.48
CA MET A 19 -27.77 -26.75 27.61
C MET A 19 -27.82 -28.19 27.11
N PRO A 20 -27.36 -28.41 25.85
CA PRO A 20 -27.22 -29.75 25.33
C PRO A 20 -26.22 -30.56 26.17
N GLY A 21 -26.59 -31.79 26.52
CA GLY A 21 -25.79 -32.66 27.38
C GLY A 21 -26.06 -32.53 28.88
N TYR A 22 -26.93 -31.60 29.34
CA TYR A 22 -27.37 -31.58 30.73
C TYR A 22 -28.32 -32.74 31.05
N GLU A 23 -29.43 -32.88 30.30
CA GLU A 23 -30.41 -33.96 30.51
C GLU A 23 -29.84 -35.34 30.19
N GLU A 24 -28.94 -35.44 29.21
CA GLU A 24 -28.30 -36.68 28.78
C GLU A 24 -27.13 -37.11 29.71
N GLY A 25 -26.77 -36.29 30.70
CA GLY A 25 -25.61 -36.55 31.58
C GLY A 25 -24.27 -36.53 30.85
N ASN A 26 -24.20 -35.93 29.65
CA ASN A 26 -23.00 -35.82 28.84
C ASN A 26 -22.14 -34.65 29.34
N TRP A 27 -21.44 -34.88 30.45
CA TRP A 27 -20.55 -33.91 31.09
C TRP A 27 -19.47 -33.33 30.15
N THR A 28 -19.04 -34.10 29.15
CA THR A 28 -18.04 -33.66 28.17
C THR A 28 -18.59 -32.56 27.27
N GLN A 29 -19.82 -32.74 26.78
CA GLN A 29 -20.49 -31.75 25.93
C GLN A 29 -20.91 -30.52 26.75
N LEU A 30 -21.53 -30.76 27.90
CA LEU A 30 -21.95 -29.69 28.80
C LEU A 30 -20.77 -28.79 29.21
N LYS A 31 -19.61 -29.37 29.53
CA LYS A 31 -18.39 -28.61 29.84
C LYS A 31 -17.93 -27.74 28.67
N LYS A 32 -17.99 -28.21 27.42
CA LYS A 32 -17.62 -27.41 26.24
C LYS A 32 -18.56 -26.22 26.05
N ASP A 33 -19.85 -26.43 26.26
CA ASP A 33 -20.87 -25.39 26.05
C ASP A 33 -20.84 -24.33 27.17
N LEU A 34 -20.57 -24.76 28.41
CA LEU A 34 -20.30 -23.86 29.55
C LEU A 34 -19.08 -22.96 29.25
N ILE A 35 -18.02 -23.59 28.78
CA ILE A 35 -16.77 -22.93 28.42
C ILE A 35 -16.98 -21.91 27.29
N THR A 36 -17.81 -22.24 26.30
CA THR A 36 -18.10 -21.39 25.14
C THR A 36 -19.03 -20.22 25.51
N LYS A 37 -20.10 -20.49 26.26
CA LYS A 37 -21.14 -19.49 26.57
C LYS A 37 -20.73 -18.51 27.67
N TRP A 38 -20.06 -18.99 28.73
CA TRP A 38 -19.69 -18.14 29.87
C TRP A 38 -18.22 -17.92 30.04
N LEU A 39 -17.39 -18.92 29.74
CA LEU A 39 -15.97 -18.77 29.96
C LEU A 39 -15.29 -17.98 28.84
N ARG A 40 -15.99 -17.70 27.72
CA ARG A 40 -15.48 -17.06 26.48
C ARG A 40 -13.98 -17.32 26.40
N VAL A 41 -13.60 -18.57 26.14
CA VAL A 41 -12.17 -18.94 26.10
C VAL A 41 -11.50 -17.93 25.21
N GLU A 42 -10.76 -17.01 25.82
CA GLU A 42 -10.00 -16.06 25.06
C GLU A 42 -9.12 -16.91 24.17
N PRO A 43 -9.13 -16.67 22.85
CA PRO A 43 -8.32 -17.45 21.95
C PRO A 43 -6.91 -17.47 22.52
N GLU A 44 -6.39 -18.68 22.72
CA GLU A 44 -5.07 -18.99 23.25
C GLU A 44 -4.10 -17.86 22.92
N ARG A 45 -3.57 -17.19 23.97
CA ARG A 45 -2.81 -15.92 23.92
C ARG A 45 -2.36 -15.55 22.50
N ARG A 46 -3.19 -14.79 21.78
CA ARG A 46 -2.98 -14.47 20.37
C ARG A 46 -1.58 -13.88 20.11
N TYR A 47 -1.13 -13.03 21.04
CA TYR A 47 0.20 -12.46 21.03
C TYR A 47 0.82 -12.46 22.43
N ARG A 48 2.15 -12.56 22.48
CA ARG A 48 2.98 -12.44 23.69
C ARG A 48 3.98 -11.30 23.51
N LYS A 49 4.71 -10.92 24.56
CA LYS A 49 5.83 -9.96 24.44
C LYS A 49 6.85 -10.43 23.40
N ASP A 50 7.11 -11.74 23.37
CA ASP A 50 7.99 -12.37 22.38
C ASP A 50 7.53 -12.18 20.93
N SER A 51 6.24 -11.94 20.69
CA SER A 51 5.72 -11.65 19.35
C SER A 51 6.28 -10.34 18.80
N LEU A 52 6.51 -9.33 19.66
CA LEU A 52 7.19 -8.09 19.25
C LEU A 52 8.67 -8.33 18.97
N ILE A 53 9.34 -9.09 19.84
CA ILE A 53 10.77 -9.43 19.67
C ILE A 53 10.98 -10.17 18.35
N LYS A 54 10.14 -11.16 18.05
CA LYS A 54 10.16 -11.86 16.76
C LYS A 54 9.95 -10.91 15.59
N LEU A 55 8.94 -10.05 15.65
CA LEU A 55 8.70 -9.06 14.60
C LEU A 55 9.93 -8.17 14.35
N PHE A 56 10.60 -7.72 15.42
CA PHE A 56 11.79 -6.86 15.31
C PHE A 56 13.04 -7.60 14.82
N ASN A 57 13.17 -8.90 15.08
CA ASN A 57 14.32 -9.70 14.63
C ASN A 57 14.14 -10.21 13.20
N ASP A 58 12.94 -10.69 12.86
CA ASP A 58 12.64 -11.28 11.55
C ASP A 58 12.68 -10.22 10.43
N THR A 59 12.37 -8.95 10.76
CA THR A 59 12.28 -7.87 9.77
C THR A 59 13.64 -7.49 9.15
N PRO A 60 14.70 -7.22 9.94
CA PRO A 60 16.07 -7.08 9.42
C PRO A 60 16.55 -8.29 8.62
N GLU A 61 16.22 -9.52 9.08
CA GLU A 61 16.61 -10.75 8.40
C GLU A 61 15.99 -10.87 6.99
N ASP A 62 14.76 -10.36 6.78
CA ASP A 62 14.11 -10.23 5.46
C ASP A 62 14.57 -8.98 4.65
N GLY A 63 15.74 -8.42 5.00
CA GLY A 63 16.33 -7.27 4.31
C GLY A 63 15.76 -5.92 4.73
N GLY A 64 15.04 -5.86 5.85
CA GLY A 64 14.57 -4.64 6.48
C GLY A 64 13.48 -3.87 5.72
N ILE A 65 13.04 -2.78 6.33
CA ILE A 65 12.00 -1.90 5.78
C ILE A 65 12.63 -0.95 4.76
N GLY A 66 12.64 -1.36 3.49
CA GLY A 66 13.15 -0.57 2.37
C GLY A 66 12.09 0.08 1.46
N SER A 67 10.81 -0.25 1.64
CA SER A 67 9.72 0.21 0.77
C SER A 67 8.46 0.58 1.54
N LEU A 68 7.61 1.43 0.94
CA LEU A 68 6.34 1.85 1.54
C LEU A 68 5.39 0.66 1.81
N SER A 69 5.40 -0.35 0.94
CA SER A 69 4.59 -1.56 1.13
C SER A 69 5.07 -2.37 2.34
N LYS A 70 6.39 -2.59 2.45
CA LYS A 70 6.99 -3.27 3.61
C LYS A 70 6.70 -2.49 4.91
N ASN A 71 6.83 -1.16 4.89
CA ASN A 71 6.53 -0.32 6.05
C ASN A 71 5.06 -0.42 6.49
N LYS A 72 4.11 -0.37 5.55
CA LYS A 72 2.68 -0.51 5.87
C LYS A 72 2.35 -1.88 6.47
N LYS A 73 2.92 -2.95 5.90
CA LYS A 73 2.74 -4.31 6.43
C LYS A 73 3.29 -4.41 7.85
N PHE A 74 4.54 -3.98 8.04
CA PHE A 74 5.19 -3.98 9.35
C PHE A 74 4.39 -3.19 10.39
N MET A 75 3.98 -1.96 10.06
CA MET A 75 3.20 -1.12 10.98
C MET A 75 1.85 -1.71 11.32
N GLY A 76 1.16 -2.33 10.36
CA GLY A 76 -0.11 -3.02 10.61
C GLY A 76 0.05 -4.20 11.58
N GLU A 77 1.11 -4.99 11.42
CA GLU A 77 1.43 -6.10 12.34
C GLU A 77 1.83 -5.58 13.73
N TYR A 78 2.73 -4.60 13.79
CA TYR A 78 3.15 -3.94 15.03
C TYR A 78 1.96 -3.37 15.81
N GLU A 79 1.09 -2.59 15.14
CA GLU A 79 -0.09 -1.98 15.78
C GLU A 79 -1.09 -3.01 16.26
N THR A 80 -1.28 -4.10 15.51
CA THR A 80 -2.13 -5.22 15.90
C THR A 80 -1.61 -5.88 17.19
N ILE A 81 -0.31 -6.15 17.25
CA ILE A 81 0.33 -6.76 18.42
C ILE A 81 0.28 -5.82 19.62
N VAL A 82 0.71 -4.57 19.48
CA VAL A 82 0.75 -3.60 20.57
C VAL A 82 -0.65 -3.31 21.11
N THR A 83 -1.64 -3.14 20.24
CA THR A 83 -3.04 -2.91 20.67
C THR A 83 -3.56 -4.09 21.48
N TYR A 84 -3.26 -5.33 21.05
CA TYR A 84 -3.60 -6.52 21.82
C TYR A 84 -2.90 -6.50 23.19
N LEU A 85 -1.59 -6.29 23.23
CA LEU A 85 -0.83 -6.30 24.49
C LEU A 85 -1.26 -5.20 25.46
N LEU A 86 -1.63 -4.01 24.96
CA LEU A 86 -2.16 -2.91 25.78
C LEU A 86 -3.54 -3.24 26.34
N ARG A 87 -4.44 -3.80 25.51
CA ARG A 87 -5.80 -4.17 25.93
C ARG A 87 -5.79 -5.17 27.10
N TYR A 88 -4.86 -6.11 27.07
CA TYR A 88 -4.67 -7.11 28.13
C TYR A 88 -3.65 -6.68 29.20
N ARG A 89 -3.19 -5.43 29.17
CA ARG A 89 -2.24 -4.81 30.13
C ARG A 89 -0.92 -5.58 30.29
N TYR A 90 -0.50 -6.31 29.25
CA TYR A 90 0.80 -6.96 29.21
C TYR A 90 1.95 -5.97 29.05
N ILE A 91 1.66 -4.80 28.46
CA ILE A 91 2.55 -3.64 28.37
C ILE A 91 1.81 -2.40 28.85
N SER A 92 2.55 -1.42 29.36
CA SER A 92 2.00 -0.18 29.93
C SER A 92 2.07 1.02 28.98
N GLN A 93 2.92 0.97 27.96
CA GLN A 93 3.18 2.11 27.07
C GLN A 93 3.37 1.68 25.61
N TYR A 94 2.86 2.51 24.69
CA TYR A 94 2.94 2.29 23.25
C TYR A 94 4.31 2.67 22.64
N ASN A 95 5.05 3.60 23.25
CA ASN A 95 6.23 4.24 22.67
C ASN A 95 7.58 3.57 23.02
N MET A 96 7.56 2.41 23.68
CA MET A 96 8.76 1.78 24.24
C MET A 96 9.71 1.17 23.18
N PHE A 97 9.30 1.11 21.91
CA PHE A 97 9.99 0.30 20.89
C PHE A 97 10.50 1.13 19.70
N HIS A 98 10.78 2.42 19.90
CA HIS A 98 11.22 3.32 18.82
C HIS A 98 12.64 3.00 18.34
N GLU A 99 13.54 2.61 19.23
CA GLU A 99 14.87 2.11 18.87
C GLU A 99 14.76 0.82 18.05
N SER A 100 13.99 -0.16 18.52
CA SER A 100 13.78 -1.42 17.79
C SER A 100 13.13 -1.22 16.41
N LEU A 101 12.22 -0.25 16.28
CA LEU A 101 11.68 0.14 14.97
C LEU A 101 12.77 0.71 14.07
N PHE A 102 13.63 1.57 14.60
CA PHE A 102 14.72 2.16 13.84
C PHE A 102 15.67 1.08 13.33
N ASP A 103 15.98 0.08 14.14
CA ASP A 103 16.82 -1.07 13.78
C ASP A 103 16.20 -1.96 12.68
N CYS A 104 14.87 -1.98 12.55
CA CYS A 104 14.17 -2.72 11.49
C CYS A 104 14.26 -2.09 10.10
N LEU A 105 14.66 -0.83 10.01
CA LEU A 105 14.83 -0.15 8.73
C LEU A 105 16.02 -0.72 7.98
N SER A 106 15.98 -0.71 6.64
CA SER A 106 17.16 -1.08 5.87
C SER A 106 18.29 -0.04 6.08
N ALA A 107 19.55 -0.47 6.01
CA ALA A 107 20.71 0.41 6.25
C ALA A 107 20.69 1.68 5.38
N ASP A 108 20.23 1.56 4.12
CA ASP A 108 20.05 2.68 3.20
C ASP A 108 19.04 3.71 3.69
N ILE A 109 17.94 3.25 4.29
CA ILE A 109 16.86 4.09 4.82
C ILE A 109 17.30 4.70 6.15
N GLN A 110 17.90 3.90 7.05
CA GLN A 110 18.47 4.38 8.31
C GLN A 110 19.44 5.54 8.06
N GLY A 111 20.42 5.34 7.17
CA GLY A 111 21.42 6.37 6.86
C GLY A 111 20.81 7.64 6.27
N ALA A 112 19.78 7.53 5.42
CA ALA A 112 19.08 8.68 4.86
C ALA A 112 18.27 9.45 5.92
N ILE A 113 17.57 8.72 6.77
CA ILE A 113 16.74 9.29 7.84
C ILE A 113 17.61 9.94 8.91
N SER A 114 18.68 9.30 9.38
CA SER A 114 19.59 9.88 10.37
C SER A 114 20.20 11.20 9.87
N LYS A 115 20.63 11.26 8.60
CA LYS A 115 21.14 12.51 8.02
C LYS A 115 20.11 13.63 8.03
N LYS A 116 18.84 13.33 7.72
CA LYS A 116 17.74 14.30 7.79
C LYS A 116 17.45 14.73 9.22
N MET A 117 17.34 13.78 10.15
CA MET A 117 17.03 14.08 11.56
C MET A 117 18.13 14.89 12.26
N ILE A 118 19.41 14.62 11.94
CA ILE A 118 20.53 15.41 12.44
C ILE A 118 20.46 16.83 11.86
N LYS A 119 20.19 16.96 10.55
CA LYS A 119 20.06 18.27 9.90
C LYS A 119 18.92 19.11 10.51
N ASP A 120 17.83 18.46 10.88
CA ASP A 120 16.66 19.11 11.48
C ASP A 120 16.80 19.31 13.00
N ASN A 121 17.94 18.96 13.60
CA ASN A 121 18.23 19.01 15.05
C ASN A 121 17.22 18.22 15.90
N VAL A 122 16.68 17.13 15.36
CA VAL A 122 15.70 16.27 16.06
C VAL A 122 16.41 15.22 16.93
N MET A 123 17.56 14.73 16.47
CA MET A 123 18.39 13.82 17.26
C MET A 123 19.26 14.63 18.22
N VAL A 124 19.06 14.43 19.53
CA VAL A 124 19.86 15.07 20.57
C VAL A 124 21.16 14.29 20.72
N ARG A 125 22.29 15.01 20.70
CA ARG A 125 23.60 14.43 20.99
C ARG A 125 23.74 14.25 22.51
N GLU A 126 24.10 13.04 22.94
CA GLU A 126 24.43 12.76 24.34
C GLU A 126 25.87 13.15 24.68
N GLU A 127 26.18 13.19 25.98
CA GLU A 127 27.54 13.48 26.49
C GLU A 127 28.57 12.47 25.95
N ASP A 128 28.17 11.22 25.75
CA ASP A 128 29.00 10.15 25.19
C ASP A 128 29.23 10.26 23.66
N GLY A 129 28.68 11.31 23.02
CA GLY A 129 28.82 11.55 21.59
C GLY A 129 27.89 10.72 20.69
N GLY A 130 27.05 9.86 21.29
CA GLY A 130 25.93 9.19 20.63
C GLY A 130 24.78 10.14 20.31
N TYR A 131 23.83 9.67 19.51
CA TYR A 131 22.58 10.39 19.21
C TYR A 131 21.39 9.62 19.75
N LEU A 132 20.54 10.29 20.52
CA LEU A 132 19.26 9.75 20.98
C LEU A 132 18.29 9.65 19.82
N ILE A 133 17.71 8.45 19.66
CA ILE A 133 16.66 8.21 18.68
C ILE A 133 15.39 8.91 19.17
N PRO A 134 14.71 9.69 18.32
CA PRO A 134 13.53 10.43 18.74
C PRO A 134 12.34 9.50 19.03
N PRO A 135 11.33 9.97 19.78
CA PRO A 135 10.14 9.19 20.09
C PRO A 135 9.42 8.68 18.84
N MET A 136 8.74 7.54 19.00
CA MET A 136 8.01 6.81 17.96
C MET A 136 7.20 7.72 17.02
N LYS A 137 6.45 8.69 17.58
CA LYS A 137 5.61 9.61 16.80
C LYS A 137 6.40 10.42 15.77
N ILE A 138 7.58 10.91 16.15
CA ILE A 138 8.45 11.70 15.28
C ILE A 138 9.12 10.78 14.27
N LEU A 139 9.64 9.63 14.74
CA LEU A 139 10.30 8.64 13.89
C LEU A 139 9.39 8.15 12.74
N LYS A 140 8.11 7.82 13.01
CA LYS A 140 7.14 7.40 11.98
C LYS A 140 7.03 8.41 10.84
N LYS A 141 6.94 9.70 11.16
CA LYS A 141 6.81 10.78 10.17
C LYS A 141 7.99 10.80 9.21
N TYR A 142 9.22 10.76 9.74
CA TYR A 142 10.43 10.76 8.90
C TYR A 142 10.55 9.51 8.02
N ILE A 143 10.12 8.35 8.52
CA ILE A 143 10.11 7.10 7.74
C ILE A 143 9.14 7.23 6.56
N GLU A 144 7.92 7.71 6.80
CA GLU A 144 6.92 7.90 5.75
C GLU A 144 7.40 8.90 4.69
N GLU A 145 7.93 10.05 5.12
CA GLU A 145 8.45 11.08 4.20
C GLU A 145 9.60 10.58 3.33
N GLU A 146 10.55 9.81 3.88
CA GLU A 146 11.65 9.24 3.11
C GLU A 146 11.17 8.19 2.10
N LEU A 147 10.26 7.31 2.51
CA LEU A 147 9.72 6.28 1.63
C LEU A 147 8.87 6.88 0.49
N GLU A 148 8.09 7.90 0.77
CA GLU A 148 7.33 8.65 -0.24
C GLU A 148 8.26 9.40 -1.20
N ALA A 149 9.29 10.05 -0.70
CA ALA A 149 10.29 10.73 -1.53
C ALA A 149 10.94 9.76 -2.52
N ARG A 150 11.29 8.54 -2.10
CA ARG A 150 11.85 7.50 -2.97
C ARG A 150 10.89 7.07 -4.08
N ILE A 151 9.60 6.96 -3.79
CA ILE A 151 8.58 6.66 -4.80
C ILE A 151 8.48 7.78 -5.84
N LEU A 152 8.43 9.04 -5.39
CA LEU A 152 8.34 10.20 -6.28
C LEU A 152 9.55 10.31 -7.20
N VAL A 153 10.75 10.12 -6.65
CA VAL A 153 12.00 10.13 -7.42
C VAL A 153 11.99 9.01 -8.46
N THR A 154 11.59 7.80 -8.09
CA THR A 154 11.48 6.66 -9.02
C THR A 154 10.51 6.96 -10.17
N LYS A 155 9.33 7.51 -9.87
CA LYS A 155 8.33 7.90 -10.88
C LYS A 155 8.88 8.95 -11.85
N ARG A 156 9.60 9.97 -11.35
CA ARG A 156 10.22 11.01 -12.18
C ARG A 156 11.24 10.44 -13.15
N PHE A 157 12.10 9.52 -12.68
CA PHE A 157 13.09 8.88 -13.54
C PHE A 157 12.46 7.93 -14.56
N GLN A 158 11.35 7.26 -14.24
CA GLN A 158 10.60 6.43 -15.19
C GLN A 158 9.98 7.28 -16.31
N SER A 159 9.35 8.41 -15.99
CA SER A 159 8.83 9.34 -17.01
C SER A 159 9.92 9.93 -17.92
N SER A 160 11.13 10.16 -17.39
CA SER A 160 12.28 10.58 -18.23
C SER A 160 12.81 9.47 -19.14
N ARG A 161 12.76 8.21 -18.70
CA ARG A 161 13.15 7.04 -19.52
C ARG A 161 12.14 6.73 -20.63
N ASP A 162 10.84 6.87 -20.37
CA ASP A 162 9.82 6.70 -21.42
C ASP A 162 9.86 7.79 -22.49
N LYS A 163 10.22 9.02 -22.10
CA LYS A 163 10.54 10.08 -23.09
C LYS A 163 11.76 9.72 -23.92
N GLY A 164 12.81 9.14 -23.31
CA GLY A 164 14.00 8.67 -24.02
C GLY A 164 13.74 7.51 -24.99
N ARG A 165 12.88 6.53 -24.61
CA ARG A 165 12.51 5.39 -25.46
C ARG A 165 11.71 5.81 -26.70
N ASN A 166 10.77 6.75 -26.55
CA ASN A 166 10.01 7.32 -27.66
C ASN A 166 10.89 8.05 -28.69
N VAL A 167 12.02 8.65 -28.27
CA VAL A 167 12.98 9.26 -29.20
C VAL A 167 13.80 8.18 -29.94
N THR A 168 14.16 7.08 -29.29
CA THR A 168 14.92 5.99 -29.92
C THR A 168 14.09 5.11 -30.86
N GLU A 169 12.81 4.88 -30.59
CA GLU A 169 11.92 4.16 -31.51
C GLU A 169 11.63 4.97 -32.77
N ASN A 170 11.48 6.30 -32.65
CA ASN A 170 11.33 7.17 -33.82
C ASN A 170 12.61 7.25 -34.69
N LYS A 171 13.80 7.04 -34.12
CA LYS A 171 15.05 6.98 -34.90
C LYS A 171 15.29 5.63 -35.59
N LYS A 172 14.68 4.53 -35.15
CA LYS A 172 14.85 3.20 -35.79
C LYS A 172 13.91 2.96 -36.98
N LYS A 173 12.94 3.84 -37.24
CA LYS A 173 12.04 3.73 -38.42
C LYS A 173 12.56 4.38 -39.70
N VAL A 174 13.77 4.96 -39.73
CA VAL A 174 14.32 5.62 -40.93
C VAL A 174 15.68 5.02 -41.30
N HIS A 175 15.65 3.78 -41.81
CA HIS A 175 16.56 3.32 -42.87
C HIS A 175 16.08 1.95 -43.37
N PHE A 176 15.01 1.94 -44.17
CA PHE A 176 14.83 0.91 -45.19
C PHE A 176 15.42 1.49 -46.47
N LYS A 177 16.40 0.81 -47.06
CA LYS A 177 16.91 1.18 -48.38
C LYS A 177 15.78 0.96 -49.39
N GLU A 178 15.28 2.05 -49.97
CA GLU A 178 14.35 2.03 -51.10
C GLU A 178 15.09 1.52 -52.33
N GLU A 179 15.03 0.22 -52.58
CA GLU A 179 15.24 -0.30 -53.93
C GLU A 179 13.91 -0.16 -54.68
N ALA A 180 13.87 0.79 -55.61
CA ALA A 180 12.67 1.15 -56.35
C ALA A 180 12.22 -0.02 -57.24
N PHE A 181 11.07 -0.62 -56.93
CA PHE A 181 10.40 -1.55 -57.82
C PHE A 181 9.83 -0.81 -59.03
N PRO A 182 10.01 -1.33 -60.27
CA PRO A 182 9.41 -0.74 -61.47
C PRO A 182 7.88 -0.65 -61.32
N GLY A 183 7.33 0.56 -61.46
CA GLY A 183 5.88 0.82 -61.36
C GLY A 183 5.44 1.51 -60.06
N MET A 184 6.28 1.60 -59.02
CA MET A 184 5.92 2.28 -57.76
C MET A 184 5.76 3.80 -57.96
N ASN A 185 6.65 4.42 -58.74
CA ASN A 185 6.56 5.85 -59.07
C ASN A 185 5.32 6.17 -59.92
N GLU A 186 4.91 5.25 -60.78
CA GLU A 186 3.71 5.40 -61.58
C GLU A 186 2.44 5.30 -60.71
N ALA A 187 2.41 4.35 -59.76
CA ALA A 187 1.34 4.23 -58.79
C ALA A 187 1.23 5.47 -57.88
N ILE A 188 2.37 6.02 -57.43
CA ILE A 188 2.42 7.25 -56.63
C ILE A 188 1.88 8.44 -57.43
N ASN A 189 2.23 8.56 -58.70
CA ASN A 189 1.73 9.65 -59.54
C ASN A 189 0.23 9.51 -59.82
N LYS A 190 -0.27 8.29 -60.09
CA LYS A 190 -1.71 8.03 -60.22
C LYS A 190 -2.48 8.37 -58.93
N MET A 191 -1.93 8.05 -57.76
CA MET A 191 -2.54 8.43 -56.48
C MET A 191 -2.60 9.95 -56.27
N LYS A 192 -1.56 10.68 -56.70
CA LYS A 192 -1.56 12.15 -56.63
C LYS A 192 -2.62 12.76 -57.55
N GLU A 193 -2.74 12.28 -58.79
CA GLU A 193 -3.78 12.74 -59.73
C GLU A 193 -5.20 12.46 -59.23
N ILE A 194 -5.43 11.28 -58.64
CA ILE A 194 -6.73 10.93 -58.04
C ILE A 194 -7.04 11.89 -56.89
N ASN A 195 -6.07 12.21 -56.03
CA ASN A 195 -6.27 13.12 -54.91
C ASN A 195 -6.60 14.55 -55.36
N GLU A 196 -5.93 15.07 -56.39
CA GLU A 196 -6.26 16.39 -56.94
C GLU A 196 -7.65 16.38 -57.60
N SER A 197 -8.00 15.33 -58.34
CA SER A 197 -9.34 15.16 -58.90
C SER A 197 -10.43 15.11 -57.83
N LEU A 198 -10.15 14.49 -56.68
CA LEU A 198 -11.07 14.47 -55.53
C LEU A 198 -11.22 15.84 -54.88
N LYS A 199 -10.13 16.61 -54.75
CA LYS A 199 -10.18 17.99 -54.23
C LYS A 199 -11.02 18.89 -55.14
N GLU A 200 -10.85 18.79 -56.46
CA GLU A 200 -11.65 19.56 -57.41
C GLU A 200 -13.14 19.18 -57.36
N LYS A 201 -13.46 17.89 -57.32
CA LYS A 201 -14.86 17.42 -57.19
C LYS A 201 -15.48 17.93 -55.90
N LYS A 202 -14.74 17.92 -54.78
CA LYS A 202 -15.17 18.45 -53.50
C LYS A 202 -15.45 19.96 -53.57
N TRP A 203 -14.55 20.73 -54.18
CA TRP A 203 -14.74 22.18 -54.37
C TRP A 203 -15.98 22.51 -55.24
N LYS A 204 -16.23 21.73 -56.30
CA LYS A 204 -17.41 21.89 -57.17
C LYS A 204 -18.72 21.58 -56.44
N LEU A 205 -18.73 20.57 -55.56
CA LEU A 205 -19.88 20.23 -54.71
C LEU A 205 -20.18 21.33 -53.69
N GLU A 206 -19.15 21.85 -53.02
CA GLU A 206 -19.28 22.94 -52.04
C GLU A 206 -19.73 24.25 -52.71
N SER A 207 -19.26 24.53 -53.93
CA SER A 207 -19.68 25.70 -54.71
C SER A 207 -21.13 25.59 -55.20
N ARG A 208 -21.59 24.40 -55.60
CA ARG A 208 -23.02 24.16 -55.93
C ARG A 208 -23.95 24.30 -54.73
N HIS A 209 -23.51 23.92 -53.53
CA HIS A 209 -24.28 24.13 -52.30
C HIS A 209 -24.41 25.61 -51.95
N LYS A 210 -23.34 26.39 -52.13
CA LYS A 210 -23.37 27.85 -51.89
C LYS A 210 -24.21 28.62 -52.93
N GLY A 211 -24.29 28.13 -54.17
CA GLY A 211 -25.12 28.72 -55.23
C GLY A 211 -26.63 28.48 -55.10
N LYS A 212 -27.08 27.51 -54.28
CA LYS A 212 -28.51 27.25 -54.01
C LYS A 212 -29.07 27.97 -52.78
N MET A 213 -28.27 28.80 -52.10
CA MET A 213 -28.70 29.63 -50.96
C MET A 213 -28.79 31.13 -51.26
N LYS A 214 -28.73 31.53 -52.53
CA LYS A 214 -29.12 32.89 -52.94
C LYS A 214 -30.17 32.78 -54.04
N ILE A 215 -31.33 33.37 -53.72
CA ILE A 215 -32.58 33.48 -54.47
C ILE A 215 -33.52 32.30 -54.26
#